data_AF-A0A8S3I2B5-F1
#
_entry.id   AF-A0A8S3I2B5-F1
#
_cell.length_a   1.000
_cell.length_b   1.000
_cell.length_c   1.000
_cell.angle_alpha   90.00
_cell.angle_beta   90.00
_cell.angle_gamma   90.00
#
_symmetry.space_group_name_H-M   'P 1'
#
loop_
_entity.id
_entity.type
_entity.pdbx_description
1 polymer ?
#
loop_
_entity_poly.entity_id
_entity_poly.type
_entity_poly.pdbx_seq_one_letter_code
_entity_poly.pdbx_strand_id
1 'polypeptide(L)'
;MTEHIDIKRINSDLRYRFECIAKFLNFTSDDIAMLNTFAPLVFPLIPVLADTVYRKLFSFDITKQYFLKRNERFEGFLPKKQCGLTLESAPVVLRKDMVGIYLKRVLTEHE
;
A
#
# COMPACT_ATOMS: atom_id res chain seq x y z
N MET A 1 -18.21 23.20 15.72
CA MET A 1 -18.50 24.08 14.57
C MET A 1 -18.24 23.29 13.31
N THR A 2 -19.13 23.34 12.33
CA THR A 2 -18.98 22.63 11.05
C THR A 2 -18.11 23.47 10.12
N GLU A 3 -17.06 22.88 9.57
CA GLU A 3 -16.21 23.51 8.56
C GLU A 3 -16.86 23.36 7.17
N HIS A 4 -16.85 24.44 6.38
CA HIS A 4 -17.30 24.37 4.99
C HIS A 4 -16.19 23.84 4.09
N ILE A 5 -16.51 22.85 3.25
CA ILE A 5 -15.60 22.27 2.27
C ILE A 5 -16.10 22.61 0.86
N ASP A 6 -15.22 23.18 0.04
CA ASP A 6 -15.53 23.49 -1.36
C ASP A 6 -15.37 22.24 -2.24
N ILE A 7 -16.50 21.76 -2.79
CA ILE A 7 -16.57 20.56 -3.64
C ILE A 7 -15.79 20.72 -4.96
N LYS A 8 -15.67 21.93 -5.51
CA LYS A 8 -14.87 22.12 -6.73
C LYS A 8 -13.40 21.98 -6.40
N ARG A 9 -12.95 22.66 -5.33
CA ARG A 9 -11.55 22.62 -4.90
C ARG A 9 -11.12 21.23 -4.44
N ILE A 10 -11.95 20.49 -3.70
CA ILE A 10 -11.58 19.13 -3.25
C ILE A 10 -11.30 18.19 -4.43
N ASN A 11 -11.94 18.42 -5.58
CA ASN A 11 -11.78 17.59 -6.77
C ASN A 11 -10.65 18.06 -7.70
N SER A 12 -10.30 19.36 -7.70
CA SER A 12 -9.31 19.94 -8.62
C SER A 12 -7.96 20.31 -7.99
N ASP A 13 -7.92 20.62 -6.70
CA ASP A 13 -6.74 21.10 -5.98
C ASP A 13 -6.21 19.98 -5.05
N LEU A 14 -5.07 19.41 -5.45
CA LEU A 14 -4.43 18.33 -4.71
C LEU A 14 -4.05 18.74 -3.29
N ARG A 15 -3.56 19.98 -3.11
CA ARG A 15 -3.10 20.46 -1.81
C ARG A 15 -4.29 20.67 -0.87
N TYR A 16 -5.36 21.29 -1.37
CA TYR A 16 -6.59 21.46 -0.60
C TYR A 16 -7.20 20.11 -0.18
N ARG A 17 -7.20 19.12 -1.09
CA ARG A 17 -7.65 17.76 -0.75
C ARG A 17 -6.79 17.10 0.31
N PHE A 18 -5.47 17.23 0.20
CA PHE A 18 -4.56 16.69 1.21
C PHE A 18 -4.81 17.32 2.57
N GLU A 19 -4.87 18.65 2.66
CA GLU A 19 -5.09 19.38 3.92
C GLU A 19 -6.42 19.03 4.58
N CYS A 20 -7.50 18.94 3.78
CA CYS A 20 -8.81 18.54 4.28
C CYS A 20 -8.77 17.14 4.90
N ILE A 21 -8.15 16.17 4.24
CA ILE A 21 -8.07 14.78 4.72
C ILE A 21 -7.14 14.67 5.93
N ALA A 22 -5.99 15.34 5.90
CA ALA A 22 -5.04 15.35 7.02
C ALA A 22 -5.71 15.93 8.28
N LYS A 23 -6.41 17.06 8.15
CA LYS A 23 -7.18 17.66 9.24
C LYS A 23 -8.31 16.76 9.72
N PHE A 24 -9.05 16.13 8.80
CA PHE A 24 -10.13 15.20 9.12
C PHE A 24 -9.65 13.99 9.94
N LEU A 25 -8.49 13.44 9.60
CA LEU A 25 -7.85 12.34 10.33
C LEU A 25 -7.14 12.80 11.61
N ASN A 26 -7.09 14.12 11.86
CA ASN A 26 -6.23 14.73 12.88
C ASN A 26 -4.76 14.27 12.76
N PHE A 27 -4.27 14.17 11.52
CA PHE A 27 -2.88 13.82 11.23
C PHE A 27 -1.99 15.05 11.36
N THR A 28 -1.03 14.97 12.28
CA THR A 28 -0.20 16.09 12.74
C THR A 28 1.29 15.79 12.60
N SER A 29 2.14 16.77 12.95
CA SER A 29 3.59 16.57 13.04
C SER A 29 3.99 15.51 14.07
N ASP A 30 3.20 15.33 15.12
CA ASP A 30 3.47 14.35 16.17
C ASP A 30 3.29 12.92 15.63
N ASP A 31 2.31 12.70 14.76
CA ASP A 31 2.12 11.42 14.07
C ASP A 31 3.31 11.10 13.16
N ILE A 32 3.84 12.09 12.44
CA ILE A 32 5.04 11.94 11.61
C ILE A 32 6.25 11.57 12.47
N ALA A 33 6.46 12.26 13.59
CA ALA A 33 7.55 11.97 14.52
C ALA A 33 7.44 10.54 15.11
N MET A 34 6.23 10.11 15.45
CA MET A 34 5.96 8.76 15.93
C MET A 34 6.23 7.72 14.84
N LEU A 35 5.74 7.92 13.61
CA LEU A 35 5.98 7.01 12.49
C LEU A 35 7.49 6.84 12.22
N ASN A 36 8.24 7.95 12.19
CA ASN A 36 9.70 7.93 12.05
C ASN A 36 10.40 7.16 13.19
N THR A 37 9.89 7.28 14.42
CA THR A 37 10.40 6.54 15.59
C THR A 37 10.12 5.04 15.48
N PHE A 38 8.95 4.65 14.98
CA PHE A 38 8.56 3.25 14.80
C PHE A 38 9.18 2.60 13.57
N ALA A 39 9.51 3.36 12.53
CA ALA A 39 10.09 2.87 11.29
C ALA A 39 11.22 1.84 11.47
N PRO A 40 12.30 2.09 12.26
CA PRO A 40 13.37 1.12 12.44
C PRO A 40 12.91 -0.19 13.11
N LEU A 41 11.86 -0.15 13.92
CA LEU A 41 11.28 -1.34 14.57
C LEU A 41 10.41 -2.15 13.61
N VAL A 42 9.71 -1.48 12.70
CA VAL A 42 8.79 -2.11 11.74
C VAL A 42 9.52 -2.64 10.50
N PHE A 43 10.61 -1.99 10.07
CA PHE A 43 11.35 -2.35 8.86
C PHE A 43 11.76 -3.83 8.75
N PRO A 44 12.29 -4.47 9.81
CA PRO A 44 12.61 -5.90 9.79
C PRO A 44 11.39 -6.81 9.64
N LEU A 45 10.19 -6.33 10.02
CA LEU A 45 8.95 -7.09 10.00
C LEU A 45 8.21 -7.01 8.66
N ILE A 46 8.56 -6.04 7.80
CA ILE A 46 7.90 -5.80 6.50
C ILE A 46 7.78 -7.07 5.64
N PRO A 47 8.82 -7.91 5.48
CA PRO A 47 8.70 -9.13 4.66
C PRO A 47 7.60 -10.07 5.17
N VAL A 48 7.54 -10.30 6.48
CA VAL A 48 6.51 -11.16 7.11
C VAL A 48 5.12 -10.53 7.01
N LEU A 49 5.01 -9.21 7.16
CA LEU A 49 3.73 -8.50 7.02
C LEU A 49 3.18 -8.62 5.60
N ALA A 50 4.01 -8.32 4.59
CA ALA A 50 3.63 -8.44 3.19
C ALA A 50 3.21 -9.87 2.84
N ASP A 51 4.00 -10.85 3.27
CA ASP A 51 3.71 -12.26 3.04
C ASP A 51 2.39 -12.72 3.71
N THR A 52 2.12 -12.24 4.92
CA THR A 52 0.88 -12.53 5.66
C THR A 52 -0.35 -11.93 5.00
N VAL A 53 -0.26 -10.68 4.52
CA VAL A 53 -1.34 -10.05 3.74
C VAL A 53 -1.63 -10.87 2.48
N TYR A 54 -0.59 -11.31 1.77
CA TYR A 54 -0.76 -12.06 0.53
C TYR A 54 -1.32 -13.46 0.76
N ARG A 55 -0.92 -14.14 1.85
CA ARG A 55 -1.60 -15.37 2.30
C ARG A 55 -3.10 -15.15 2.45
N LYS A 56 -3.49 -14.05 3.12
CA LYS A 56 -4.90 -13.71 3.32
C LYS A 56 -5.61 -13.38 2.00
N LEU A 57 -4.96 -12.67 1.07
CA LEU A 57 -5.50 -12.44 -0.27
C LEU A 57 -5.61 -13.74 -1.09
N PHE A 58 -4.77 -14.73 -0.83
CA PHE A 58 -4.83 -16.02 -1.53
C PHE A 58 -5.83 -16.99 -0.90
N SER A 59 -6.32 -16.70 0.31
CA SER A 59 -7.38 -17.50 0.95
C SER A 59 -8.77 -17.24 0.38
N PHE A 60 -8.92 -16.26 -0.51
CA PHE A 60 -10.16 -16.02 -1.25
C PHE A 60 -9.85 -16.00 -2.76
N ASP A 61 -10.63 -16.74 -3.52
CA ASP A 61 -10.53 -16.84 -4.98
C ASP A 61 -10.73 -15.48 -5.66
N ILE A 62 -11.71 -14.70 -5.18
CA ILE A 62 -12.05 -13.37 -5.71
C ILE A 62 -10.88 -12.39 -5.63
N THR A 63 -10.01 -12.51 -4.62
CA THR A 63 -8.80 -11.68 -4.49
C THR A 63 -7.62 -12.33 -5.21
N LYS A 64 -7.48 -13.66 -5.18
CA LYS A 64 -6.42 -14.40 -5.86
C LYS A 64 -6.45 -14.19 -7.38
N GLN A 65 -7.63 -14.09 -8.00
CA GLN A 65 -7.75 -13.95 -9.46
C GLN A 65 -7.08 -12.68 -10.02
N TYR A 66 -7.00 -11.60 -9.25
CA TYR A 66 -6.39 -10.34 -9.71
C TYR A 66 -4.90 -10.48 -9.99
N PHE A 67 -4.25 -11.48 -9.39
CA PHE A 67 -2.84 -11.74 -9.62
C PHE A 67 -2.55 -12.42 -10.97
N LEU A 68 -3.58 -12.91 -11.68
CA LEU A 68 -3.48 -13.39 -13.07
C LEU A 68 -3.41 -12.24 -14.08
N LYS A 69 -3.87 -11.04 -13.70
CA LYS A 69 -3.73 -9.85 -14.55
C LYS A 69 -2.26 -9.47 -14.60
N ARG A 70 -1.75 -9.17 -15.80
CA ARG A 70 -0.38 -8.70 -15.99
C ARG A 70 -0.20 -7.39 -15.24
N ASN A 71 0.81 -7.34 -14.38
CA ASN A 71 1.27 -6.08 -13.79
C ASN A 71 2.07 -5.34 -14.86
N GLU A 72 1.92 -4.01 -14.96
CA GLU A 72 2.62 -3.20 -15.98
C GLU A 72 4.13 -3.40 -15.97
N ARG A 73 4.71 -3.69 -14.79
CA ARG A 73 6.15 -3.90 -14.58
C ARG A 73 6.59 -5.36 -14.63
N PHE A 74 5.72 -6.29 -15.03
CA PHE A 74 6.05 -7.72 -15.06
C PHE A 74 5.97 -8.28 -16.49
N GLU A 75 7.14 -8.60 -17.06
CA GLU A 75 7.27 -9.16 -18.41
C GLU A 75 7.33 -10.70 -18.45
N GLY A 76 7.42 -11.35 -17.28
CA GLY A 76 7.56 -12.80 -17.19
C GLY A 76 6.29 -13.60 -17.51
N PHE A 77 6.41 -14.93 -17.37
CA PHE A 77 5.32 -15.87 -17.57
C PHE A 77 4.20 -15.66 -16.54
N LEU A 78 2.95 -15.65 -17.01
CA LEU A 78 1.76 -15.61 -16.18
C LEU A 78 0.94 -16.89 -16.38
N PRO A 79 0.59 -17.60 -15.30
CA PRO A 79 -0.33 -18.72 -15.39
C PRO A 79 -1.68 -18.27 -15.97
N LYS A 80 -2.28 -19.10 -16.84
CA LYS A 80 -3.63 -18.83 -17.39
C LYS A 80 -4.75 -19.14 -16.39
N LYS A 81 -4.45 -19.90 -15.32
CA LYS A 81 -5.43 -20.35 -14.32
C LYS A 81 -4.86 -20.17 -12.91
N GLN A 82 -5.74 -19.91 -11.95
CA GLN A 82 -5.40 -19.68 -10.55
C GLN A 82 -4.68 -20.86 -9.88
N CYS A 83 -4.94 -22.10 -10.35
CA CYS A 83 -4.35 -23.32 -9.78
C CYS A 83 -2.81 -23.33 -9.90
N GLY A 84 -2.26 -22.68 -10.93
CA GLY A 84 -0.81 -22.56 -11.11
C GLY A 84 -0.18 -21.35 -10.40
N LEU A 85 -0.95 -20.57 -9.64
CA LEU A 85 -0.47 -19.39 -8.94
C LEU A 85 -0.25 -19.69 -7.46
N THR A 86 1.00 -19.52 -7.03
CA THR A 86 1.46 -19.72 -5.65
C THR A 86 2.03 -18.42 -5.08
N LEU A 87 2.33 -18.41 -3.77
CA LEU A 87 2.88 -17.23 -3.09
C LEU A 87 4.35 -16.93 -3.47
N GLU A 88 5.01 -17.92 -4.07
CA GLU A 88 6.39 -17.94 -4.54
C GLU A 88 6.49 -17.67 -6.04
N SER A 89 5.34 -17.56 -6.73
CA SER A 89 5.31 -17.23 -8.15
C SER A 89 5.97 -15.86 -8.37
N ALA A 90 6.90 -15.76 -9.33
CA ALA A 90 7.61 -14.53 -9.68
C ALA A 90 6.73 -13.25 -9.74
N PRO A 91 5.54 -13.23 -10.38
CA PRO A 91 4.68 -12.03 -10.39
C PRO A 91 4.11 -11.66 -9.02
N VAL A 92 4.06 -12.60 -8.07
CA VAL A 92 3.56 -12.41 -6.70
C VAL A 92 4.69 -11.88 -5.82
N VAL A 93 5.88 -12.46 -5.93
CA VAL A 93 7.09 -11.99 -5.24
C VAL A 93 7.38 -10.54 -5.60
N LEU A 94 7.37 -10.19 -6.90
CA LEU A 94 7.56 -8.81 -7.33
C LEU A 94 6.57 -7.83 -6.67
N ARG A 95 5.30 -8.21 -6.56
CA ARG A 95 4.30 -7.34 -5.93
C ARG A 95 4.50 -7.24 -4.41
N LYS A 96 4.93 -8.31 -3.73
CA LYS A 96 5.33 -8.26 -2.30
C LYS A 96 6.50 -7.29 -2.10
N ASP A 97 7.49 -7.33 -2.97
CA ASP A 97 8.65 -6.43 -2.91
C ASP A 97 8.23 -4.97 -3.11
N MET A 98 7.35 -4.70 -4.09
CA MET A 98 6.81 -3.36 -4.30
C MET A 98 6.04 -2.83 -3.09
N VAL A 99 5.23 -3.67 -2.44
CA VAL A 99 4.55 -3.32 -1.18
C VAL A 99 5.58 -3.04 -0.08
N GLY A 100 6.65 -3.84 0.00
CA GLY A 100 7.71 -3.61 0.96
C GLY A 100 8.41 -2.26 0.78
N ILE A 101 8.74 -1.89 -0.46
CA ILE A 101 9.31 -0.57 -0.79
C ILE A 101 8.32 0.55 -0.43
N TYR A 102 7.05 0.38 -0.77
CA TYR A 102 6.01 1.35 -0.45
C TYR A 102 5.86 1.55 1.06
N LEU A 103 5.81 0.47 1.85
CA LEU A 103 5.69 0.54 3.31
C LEU A 103 6.90 1.22 3.95
N LYS A 104 8.12 0.93 3.48
CA LYS A 104 9.31 1.66 3.94
C LYS A 104 9.17 3.16 3.72
N ARG A 105 8.74 3.56 2.52
CA ARG A 105 8.55 4.97 2.17
C ARG A 105 7.44 5.65 2.97
N VAL A 106 6.32 4.97 3.25
CA VAL A 106 5.21 5.55 4.02
C VAL A 106 5.58 5.76 5.49
N LEU A 107 6.41 4.87 6.05
CA LEU A 107 6.81 4.94 7.45
C LEU A 107 7.91 5.97 7.73
N THR A 108 8.65 6.39 6.71
CA THR A 108 9.72 7.38 6.85
C THR A 108 9.48 8.57 5.95
N GLU A 109 9.24 9.73 6.57
CA GLU A 109 9.41 11.03 5.92
C GLU A 109 10.79 11.56 6.30
N HIS A 110 11.61 11.83 5.28
CA HIS A 110 12.88 12.53 5.42
C HIS A 110 12.64 13.94 4.90
N GLU A 111 12.73 14.95 5.78
CA GLU A 111 12.92 16.34 5.33
C GLU A 111 14.22 16.48 4.53
#